data_AF-A0AAW9KKD9-F1
#
_entry.id   AF-A0AAW9KKD9-F1
#
_cell.length_a   1.000
_cell.length_b   1.000
_cell.length_c   1.000
_cell.angle_alpha   90.00
_cell.angle_beta   90.00
_cell.angle_gamma   90.00
#
_symmetry.space_group_name_H-M   'P 1'
#
loop_
_entity.id
_entity.type
_entity.pdbx_description
1 polymer ?
#
loop_
_entity_poly.entity_id
_entity_poly.type
_entity_poly.pdbx_seq_one_letter_code
_entity_poly.pdbx_strand_id
1 'polypeptide(L)'
;SSILNVVLDIVFIVNFSMGVAGAAYATVISQAVSANLCAIYIIKKFPILKLKKKHWKIRKSYVQKQLRIGVPMALQFSITAAGAMILQSALNSFGSKVIASYTAASKVQQLVMQPAVTFGVAMATYSGQKLVAGIIDRIKEGVKKCTMISIVVSIISTI
;
A
#
# COMPACT_ATOMS: atom_id res chain seq x y z
N SER A 1 0.97 12.35 -4.96
CA SER A 1 1.84 12.48 -3.78
C SER A 1 3.32 12.42 -4.13
N SER A 2 3.82 11.46 -4.93
CA SER A 2 5.26 11.21 -5.10
C SER A 2 6.09 12.37 -5.66
N ILE A 3 5.67 13.02 -6.75
CA ILE A 3 6.40 14.18 -7.32
C ILE A 3 6.44 15.34 -6.33
N LEU A 4 5.30 15.61 -5.68
CA LEU A 4 5.18 16.65 -4.66
C LEU A 4 6.11 16.34 -3.47
N ASN A 5 6.19 15.08 -3.04
CA ASN A 5 7.05 14.65 -1.94
C ASN A 5 8.53 14.90 -2.24
N VAL A 6 9.01 14.53 -3.44
CA VAL A 6 10.40 14.79 -3.84
C VAL A 6 10.72 16.29 -3.85
N VAL A 7 9.81 17.12 -4.36
CA VAL A 7 10.01 18.59 -4.38
C VAL A 7 10.08 19.14 -2.95
N LEU A 8 9.17 18.72 -2.06
CA LEU A 8 9.19 19.19 -0.67
C LEU A 8 10.38 18.65 0.12
N ASP A 9 10.86 17.44 -0.16
CA ASP A 9 12.07 16.88 0.45
C ASP A 9 13.28 17.77 0.13
N ILE A 10 13.46 18.15 -1.13
CA ILE A 10 14.56 19.03 -1.54
C ILE A 10 14.46 20.39 -0.82
N VAL A 11 13.27 20.98 -0.74
CA VAL A 11 13.08 22.27 -0.07
C VAL A 11 13.37 22.18 1.43
N PHE A 12 12.82 21.20 2.16
CA PHE A 12 13.01 21.14 3.61
C PHE A 12 14.39 20.65 4.05
N ILE A 13 15.02 19.77 3.25
CA ILE A 13 16.34 19.23 3.58
C ILE A 13 17.43 20.22 3.16
N VAL A 14 17.36 20.77 1.95
CA VAL A 14 18.43 21.63 1.41
C VAL A 14 18.29 23.08 1.90
N ASN A 15 17.09 23.67 1.84
CA ASN A 15 16.93 25.09 2.20
C ASN A 15 16.72 25.33 3.69
N PHE A 16 16.04 24.41 4.39
CA PHE A 16 15.74 24.57 5.83
C PHE A 16 16.63 23.71 6.74
N SER A 17 17.52 22.89 6.18
CA SER A 17 18.45 22.01 6.92
C SER A 17 17.79 21.14 8.01
N MET A 18 16.49 20.83 7.87
CA MET A 18 15.71 20.09 8.89
C MET A 18 16.00 18.58 8.90
N GLY A 19 16.92 18.10 8.05
CA GLY A 19 17.34 16.70 7.98
C GLY A 19 16.16 15.72 7.91
N VAL A 20 16.15 14.73 8.80
CA VAL A 20 15.12 13.68 8.87
C VAL A 20 13.73 14.23 9.21
N ALA A 21 13.66 15.29 10.04
CA ALA A 21 12.38 15.91 10.37
C ALA A 21 11.75 16.59 9.15
N GLY A 22 12.56 17.20 8.28
CA GLY A 22 12.12 17.78 7.01
C GLY A 22 11.47 16.74 6.08
N ALA A 23 12.08 15.55 5.97
CA ALA A 23 11.55 14.45 5.18
C ALA A 23 10.20 13.93 5.71
N ALA A 24 10.03 13.89 7.03
CA ALA A 24 8.76 13.53 7.66
C ALA A 24 7.65 14.55 7.32
N TYR A 25 7.93 15.85 7.43
CA TYR A 25 6.97 16.90 7.07
C TYR A 25 6.61 16.87 5.58
N ALA A 26 7.59 16.73 4.68
CA ALA A 26 7.36 16.60 3.25
C ALA A 26 6.42 15.44 2.92
N THR A 27 6.60 14.29 3.60
CA THR A 27 5.78 13.09 3.43
C THR A 27 4.34 13.32 3.87
N VAL A 28 4.13 13.87 5.07
CA VAL A 28 2.80 14.14 5.61
C VAL A 28 2.05 15.16 4.75
N ILE A 29 2.70 16.26 4.37
CA ILE A 29 2.10 17.30 3.53
C ILE A 29 1.71 16.74 2.17
N SER A 30 2.59 15.95 1.54
CA SER A 30 2.34 15.39 0.22
C SER A 30 1.20 14.37 0.21
N GLN A 31 1.06 13.58 1.27
CA GLN A 31 -0.08 12.69 1.46
C GLN A 31 -1.36 13.48 1.73
N ALA A 32 -1.31 14.50 2.58
CA ALA A 32 -2.45 15.36 2.89
C ALA A 32 -2.99 16.08 1.65
N VAL A 33 -2.12 16.66 0.83
CA VAL A 33 -2.51 17.32 -0.43
C VAL A 33 -3.15 16.31 -1.38
N SER A 34 -2.56 15.12 -1.53
CA SER A 34 -3.13 14.07 -2.38
C SER A 34 -4.50 13.61 -1.89
N ALA A 35 -4.69 13.47 -0.58
CA ALA A 35 -5.97 13.09 0.03
C ALA A 35 -7.04 14.17 -0.22
N ASN A 36 -6.69 15.44 -0.05
CA ASN A 36 -7.60 16.56 -0.32
C ASN A 36 -7.99 16.65 -1.80
N LEU A 37 -7.03 16.51 -2.73
CA LEU A 37 -7.31 16.50 -4.16
C LEU A 37 -8.23 15.34 -4.55
N CYS A 38 -7.98 14.13 -4.03
CA CYS A 38 -8.86 12.97 -4.24
C CYS A 38 -10.28 13.23 -3.71
N ALA A 39 -10.42 13.80 -2.51
CA ALA A 39 -11.73 14.13 -1.94
C ALA A 39 -12.50 15.15 -2.80
N ILE A 40 -11.84 16.23 -3.21
CA ILE A 40 -12.44 17.26 -4.10
C ILE A 40 -12.87 16.63 -5.43
N TYR A 41 -12.02 15.78 -6.02
CA TYR A 41 -12.31 15.12 -7.29
C TYR A 41 -13.50 14.16 -7.20
N ILE A 42 -13.60 13.38 -6.12
CA ILE A 42 -14.73 12.49 -5.87
C ILE A 42 -16.04 13.29 -5.75
N ILE A 43 -16.02 14.39 -4.98
CA ILE A 43 -17.20 15.24 -4.77
C ILE A 43 -17.68 15.88 -6.08
N LYS A 44 -16.74 16.33 -6.93
CA LYS A 44 -17.06 17.00 -8.21
C LYS A 44 -17.48 16.03 -9.32
N LYS A 45 -16.80 14.89 -9.49
CA LYS A 45 -16.91 14.06 -10.70
C LYS A 45 -17.69 12.75 -10.52
N PHE A 46 -17.84 12.23 -9.31
CA PHE A 46 -18.54 10.97 -9.06
C PHE A 46 -19.85 11.18 -8.29
N PRO A 47 -20.97 11.50 -8.98
CA PRO A 47 -22.26 11.73 -8.32
C PRO A 47 -22.80 10.50 -7.57
N ILE A 48 -22.39 9.28 -7.96
CA ILE A 48 -22.72 8.01 -7.29
C ILE A 48 -22.04 7.90 -5.90
N LEU A 49 -20.90 8.58 -5.70
CA LEU A 49 -20.15 8.58 -4.44
C LEU A 49 -20.46 9.80 -3.54
N LYS A 50 -21.49 10.60 -3.86
CA LYS A 50 -21.87 11.75 -3.01
C LYS A 50 -22.21 11.25 -1.61
N LEU A 51 -21.34 11.58 -0.65
CA LEU A 51 -21.51 11.34 0.78
C LEU A 51 -22.73 12.12 1.27
N LYS A 52 -23.90 11.49 1.20
CA LYS A 52 -25.13 12.02 1.82
C LYS A 52 -25.00 11.85 3.34
N LYS A 53 -25.53 12.81 4.15
CA LYS A 53 -25.57 12.72 5.63
C LYS A 53 -26.08 11.36 6.15
N LYS A 54 -26.93 10.66 5.38
CA LYS A 54 -27.42 9.31 5.69
C LYS A 54 -26.33 8.22 5.72
N HIS A 55 -25.18 8.41 5.06
CA HIS A 55 -24.05 7.47 5.05
C HIS A 55 -23.13 7.61 6.27
N TRP A 56 -23.29 8.67 7.08
CA TRP A 56 -22.56 8.85 8.33
C TRP A 56 -23.14 8.04 9.50
N LYS A 57 -24.25 7.32 9.29
CA LYS A 57 -24.78 6.41 10.32
C LYS A 57 -23.89 5.16 10.39
N ILE A 58 -23.12 5.07 11.47
CA ILE A 58 -22.32 3.89 11.79
C ILE A 58 -23.26 2.70 11.96
N ARG A 59 -23.16 1.74 11.04
CA ARG A 59 -23.90 0.48 11.11
C ARG A 59 -22.99 -0.60 11.67
N LYS A 60 -23.25 -1.04 12.91
CA LYS A 60 -22.45 -2.08 13.60
C LYS A 60 -22.15 -3.30 12.72
N SER A 61 -23.10 -3.75 11.90
CA SER A 61 -22.92 -4.88 10.97
C SER A 61 -21.79 -4.67 9.95
N TYR A 62 -21.63 -3.46 9.40
CA TYR A 62 -20.55 -3.18 8.45
C TYR A 62 -19.20 -3.02 9.14
N VAL A 63 -19.19 -2.37 10.31
CA VAL A 63 -17.99 -2.26 11.15
C VAL A 63 -17.47 -3.64 11.53
N GLN A 64 -18.35 -4.54 11.98
CA GLN A 64 -17.96 -5.90 12.38
C GLN A 64 -17.43 -6.72 11.19
N LYS A 65 -18.02 -6.60 10.01
CA LYS A 65 -17.50 -7.24 8.78
C LYS A 65 -16.11 -6.70 8.42
N GLN A 66 -15.93 -5.39 8.48
CA GLN A 66 -14.64 -4.77 8.18
C GLN A 66 -13.57 -5.16 9.20
N LEU A 67 -13.90 -5.19 10.50
CA LEU A 67 -13.01 -5.64 11.56
C LEU A 67 -12.65 -7.11 11.42
N ARG A 68 -13.59 -7.97 11.01
CA ARG A 68 -13.31 -9.41 10.80
C ARG A 68 -12.27 -9.66 9.69
N ILE A 69 -12.16 -8.77 8.72
CA ILE A 69 -11.14 -8.84 7.66
C ILE A 69 -9.87 -8.07 8.06
N GLY A 70 -10.05 -6.90 8.67
CA GLY A 70 -8.96 -6.00 9.05
C GLY A 70 -8.11 -6.51 10.21
N VAL A 71 -8.71 -7.11 11.23
CA VAL A 71 -7.98 -7.61 12.41
C VAL A 71 -7.00 -8.73 12.03
N PRO A 72 -7.39 -9.77 11.26
CA PRO A 72 -6.44 -10.79 10.79
C PRO A 72 -5.31 -10.21 9.92
N MET A 73 -5.62 -9.27 9.02
CA MET A 73 -4.59 -8.63 8.19
C MET A 73 -3.62 -7.80 9.05
N ALA A 74 -4.12 -7.04 10.02
CA ALA A 74 -3.28 -6.27 10.93
C ALA A 74 -2.38 -7.19 11.77
N LEU A 75 -2.91 -8.31 12.27
CA LEU A 75 -2.11 -9.31 12.98
C LEU A 75 -1.03 -9.92 12.10
N GLN A 76 -1.36 -10.28 10.86
CA GLN A 76 -0.40 -10.79 9.89
C GLN A 76 0.76 -9.80 9.69
N PHE A 77 0.47 -8.53 9.41
CA PHE A 77 1.50 -7.51 9.21
C PHE A 77 2.31 -7.24 10.49
N SER A 78 1.68 -7.25 11.67
CA SER A 78 2.38 -7.10 12.95
C SER A 78 3.33 -8.25 13.23
N ILE A 79 2.93 -9.50 12.94
CA ILE A 79 3.81 -10.68 13.10
C ILE A 79 5.00 -10.56 12.16
N THR A 80 4.78 -10.20 10.89
CA THR A 80 5.86 -9.99 9.92
C THR A 80 6.82 -8.87 10.37
N ALA A 81 6.28 -7.76 10.88
CA ALA A 81 7.09 -6.64 11.37
C ALA A 81 7.91 -7.03 12.60
N ALA A 82 7.32 -7.74 13.56
CA ALA A 82 8.03 -8.25 14.73
C ALA A 82 9.16 -9.21 14.33
N GLY A 83 8.90 -10.13 13.39
CA GLY A 83 9.91 -11.03 12.85
C GLY A 83 11.08 -10.27 12.19
N ALA A 84 10.77 -9.24 11.41
CA ALA A 84 11.79 -8.38 10.79
C ALA A 84 12.61 -7.62 11.85
N MET A 85 11.99 -7.13 12.93
CA MET A 85 12.69 -6.45 14.02
C MET A 85 13.64 -7.38 14.78
N ILE A 86 13.23 -8.63 15.02
CA ILE A 86 14.09 -9.64 15.66
C ILE A 86 15.29 -9.95 14.77
N LEU A 87 15.04 -10.19 13.48
CA LEU A 87 16.10 -10.43 12.50
C LEU A 87 17.07 -9.24 12.42
N GLN A 88 16.55 -8.01 12.36
CA GLN A 88 17.37 -6.79 12.35
C GLN A 88 18.21 -6.66 13.62
N SER A 89 17.66 -7.02 14.79
CA SER A 89 18.39 -7.01 16.06
C SER A 89 19.55 -8.01 16.05
N ALA A 90 19.36 -9.20 15.48
CA ALA A 90 20.44 -10.16 15.26
C ALA A 90 21.48 -9.61 14.28
N LEU A 91 21.06 -9.01 13.16
CA LEU A 91 21.98 -8.42 12.17
C LEU A 91 22.87 -7.31 12.76
N ASN A 92 22.36 -6.58 13.75
CA ASN A 92 23.12 -5.54 14.43
C ASN A 92 24.36 -6.07 15.17
N SER A 93 24.37 -7.33 15.62
CA SER A 93 25.55 -7.94 16.26
C SER A 93 26.63 -8.37 15.25
N PHE A 94 26.28 -8.53 13.97
CA PHE A 94 27.21 -8.90 12.89
C PHE A 94 27.92 -7.69 12.24
N GLY A 95 27.64 -6.47 12.72
CA GLY A 95 28.31 -5.25 12.29
C GLY A 95 27.74 -4.58 11.03
N SER A 96 28.23 -3.37 10.73
CA SER A 96 27.63 -2.46 9.75
C SER A 96 27.61 -2.97 8.30
N LYS A 97 28.61 -3.76 7.89
CA LYS A 97 28.67 -4.34 6.54
C LYS A 97 27.50 -5.29 6.27
N VAL A 98 27.18 -6.15 7.23
CA VAL A 98 26.08 -7.13 7.10
C VAL A 98 24.72 -6.41 7.09
N ILE A 99 24.56 -5.37 7.93
CA ILE A 99 23.35 -4.53 7.96
C ILE A 99 23.15 -3.81 6.62
N ALA A 100 24.21 -3.23 6.05
CA ALA A 100 24.15 -2.52 4.78
C ALA A 100 23.75 -3.48 3.63
N SER A 101 24.37 -4.66 3.56
CA SER A 101 24.02 -5.68 2.56
C SER A 101 22.58 -6.16 2.71
N TYR A 102 22.13 -6.43 3.94
CA TYR A 102 20.74 -6.83 4.19
C TYR A 102 19.75 -5.72 3.81
N THR A 103 20.06 -4.46 4.11
CA THR A 103 19.23 -3.31 3.76
C THR A 103 19.11 -3.17 2.25
N ALA A 104 20.22 -3.27 1.52
CA ALA A 104 20.23 -3.22 0.06
C ALA A 104 19.41 -4.37 -0.55
N ALA A 105 19.64 -5.61 -0.12
CA ALA A 105 18.88 -6.78 -0.55
C ALA A 105 17.38 -6.63 -0.25
N SER A 106 17.01 -6.15 0.95
CA SER A 106 15.61 -5.93 1.34
C SER A 106 14.92 -4.90 0.45
N LYS A 107 15.62 -3.85 0.01
CA LYS A 107 15.07 -2.86 -0.92
C LYS A 107 14.82 -3.45 -2.31
N VAL A 108 15.74 -4.26 -2.82
CA VAL A 108 15.55 -4.98 -4.08
C VAL A 108 14.36 -5.94 -3.97
N GLN A 109 14.28 -6.72 -2.88
CA GLN A 109 13.17 -7.62 -2.64
C GLN A 109 11.82 -6.89 -2.61
N GLN A 110 11.73 -5.71 -1.99
CA GLN A 110 10.51 -4.90 -1.99
C GLN A 110 10.09 -4.50 -3.40
N LEU A 111 11.04 -4.07 -4.25
CA LEU A 111 10.77 -3.70 -5.64
C LEU A 111 10.26 -4.91 -6.44
N VAL A 112 10.88 -6.07 -6.26
CA VAL A 112 10.50 -7.33 -6.93
C VAL A 112 9.11 -7.80 -6.50
N MET A 113 8.75 -7.65 -5.23
CA MET A 113 7.44 -8.09 -4.70
C MET A 113 6.30 -7.11 -5.01
N GLN A 114 6.60 -5.84 -5.31
CA GLN A 114 5.60 -4.79 -5.50
C GLN A 114 4.56 -5.09 -6.60
N PRO A 115 4.91 -5.66 -7.77
CA PRO A 115 3.94 -6.02 -8.80
C PRO A 115 2.93 -7.06 -8.31
N ALA A 116 3.40 -8.10 -7.60
CA ALA A 116 2.54 -9.17 -7.09
C ALA A 116 1.49 -8.63 -6.10
N VAL A 117 1.91 -7.75 -5.19
CA VAL A 117 1.00 -7.07 -4.25
C VAL A 117 -0.02 -6.21 -5.01
N THR A 118 0.44 -5.47 -6.02
CA THR A 118 -0.42 -4.58 -6.82
C THR A 118 -1.49 -5.37 -7.58
N PHE A 119 -1.12 -6.50 -8.19
CA PHE A 119 -2.06 -7.40 -8.84
C PHE A 119 -3.09 -7.98 -7.87
N GLY A 120 -2.68 -8.36 -6.66
CA GLY A 120 -3.58 -8.84 -5.62
C GLY A 120 -4.66 -7.81 -5.27
N VAL A 121 -4.26 -6.56 -5.03
CA VAL A 121 -5.19 -5.45 -4.72
C VAL A 121 -6.11 -5.14 -5.90
N ALA A 122 -5.57 -5.12 -7.13
CA ALA A 122 -6.35 -4.90 -8.34
C ALA A 122 -7.42 -6.00 -8.54
N MET A 123 -7.04 -7.27 -8.36
CA MET A 123 -7.95 -8.40 -8.48
C MET A 123 -9.01 -8.44 -7.37
N ALA A 124 -8.66 -8.06 -6.14
CA ALA A 124 -9.65 -7.91 -5.06
C ALA A 124 -10.72 -6.88 -5.44
N THR A 125 -10.32 -5.74 -6.01
CA THR A 125 -11.23 -4.68 -6.47
C THR A 125 -12.08 -5.16 -7.64
N TYR A 126 -11.46 -5.77 -8.67
CA TYR A 126 -12.15 -6.31 -9.84
C TYR A 126 -13.20 -7.36 -9.46
N SER A 127 -12.81 -8.29 -8.58
CA SER A 127 -13.70 -9.35 -8.10
C SER A 127 -14.86 -8.77 -7.29
N GLY A 128 -14.60 -7.79 -6.42
CA GLY A 128 -15.64 -7.10 -5.67
C GLY A 128 -16.67 -6.41 -6.58
N GLN A 129 -16.22 -5.72 -7.62
CA GLN A 129 -17.11 -5.06 -8.59
C GLN A 129 -17.95 -6.07 -9.39
N LYS A 130 -17.34 -7.16 -9.87
CA LYS A 130 -18.02 -8.19 -10.67
C LYS A 130 -18.95 -9.07 -9.84
N LEU A 131 -18.62 -9.30 -8.57
CA LEU A 131 -19.46 -10.04 -7.63
C LEU A 131 -20.78 -9.31 -7.39
N VAL A 132 -20.75 -7.98 -7.21
CA VAL A 132 -21.97 -7.17 -7.06
C VAL A 132 -22.83 -7.15 -8.33
N ALA A 133 -22.22 -7.35 -9.50
CA ALA A 133 -22.92 -7.47 -10.79
C ALA A 133 -23.39 -8.91 -11.10
N GLY A 134 -23.09 -9.91 -10.26
CA GLY A 134 -23.48 -11.31 -10.46
C GLY A 134 -22.67 -12.07 -11.52
N ILE A 135 -21.57 -11.51 -12.04
CA ILE A 135 -20.84 -12.07 -13.18
C ILE A 135 -19.63 -12.88 -12.70
N ILE A 136 -19.88 -14.05 -12.11
CA ILE A 136 -18.84 -14.87 -11.46
C ILE A 136 -17.86 -15.52 -12.46
N ASP A 137 -18.32 -15.88 -13.65
CA ASP A 137 -17.46 -16.52 -14.66
C ASP A 137 -16.30 -15.62 -15.10
N ARG A 138 -16.55 -14.32 -15.19
CA ARG A 138 -15.53 -13.31 -15.48
C ARG A 138 -14.54 -13.10 -14.35
N ILE A 139 -14.90 -13.45 -13.11
CA ILE A 139 -13.97 -13.44 -11.97
C ILE A 139 -12.95 -14.57 -12.14
N LYS A 140 -13.42 -15.79 -12.42
CA LYS A 140 -12.53 -16.94 -12.62
C LYS A 140 -11.56 -16.72 -13.78
N GLU A 141 -12.06 -16.18 -14.90
CA GLU A 141 -11.23 -15.85 -16.07
C GLU A 141 -10.18 -14.77 -15.72
N GLY A 142 -10.60 -13.71 -15.02
CA GLY A 142 -9.72 -12.62 -14.59
C GLY A 142 -8.62 -13.09 -13.64
N VAL A 143 -8.97 -13.91 -12.64
CA VAL A 143 -8.00 -14.50 -11.69
C VAL A 143 -7.01 -15.38 -12.44
N LYS A 144 -7.46 -16.25 -13.35
CA LYS A 144 -6.57 -17.13 -14.10
C LYS A 144 -5.55 -16.34 -14.94
N LYS A 145 -6.01 -15.31 -15.66
CA LYS A 145 -5.12 -14.44 -16.45
C LYS A 145 -4.16 -13.66 -15.57
N CYS A 146 -4.64 -13.11 -14.45
CA CYS A 146 -3.80 -12.39 -13.51
C CYS A 146 -2.73 -13.30 -12.90
N THR A 147 -3.07 -14.52 -12.49
CA THR A 147 -2.10 -15.49 -11.98
C THR A 147 -1.04 -15.84 -13.01
N MET A 148 -1.42 -16.01 -14.28
CA MET A 148 -0.45 -16.25 -15.37
C MET A 148 0.52 -15.07 -15.52
N ILE A 149 0.01 -13.84 -15.51
CA ILE A 149 0.85 -12.62 -15.57
C ILE A 149 1.76 -12.55 -14.34
N SER A 150 1.24 -12.81 -13.14
CA SER A 150 2.03 -12.83 -11.91
C SER A 150 3.15 -13.86 -11.98
N ILE A 151 2.90 -15.06 -12.53
CA ILE A 151 3.94 -16.09 -12.71
C ILE A 151 5.04 -15.59 -13.65
N VAL A 152 4.68 -15.00 -14.78
CA VAL A 152 5.65 -14.45 -15.75
C VAL A 152 6.49 -13.35 -15.10
N VAL A 153 5.86 -12.42 -14.38
CA VAL A 153 6.57 -11.35 -13.67
C VAL A 153 7.47 -11.90 -12.57
N SER A 154 7.03 -12.91 -11.82
CA SER A 154 7.86 -13.58 -10.82
C SER A 154 9.09 -14.26 -11.44
N ILE A 155 8.92 -14.95 -12.59
CA ILE A 155 10.03 -15.58 -13.30
C ILE A 155 11.04 -14.52 -13.75
N ILE A 156 10.57 -13.44 -14.38
CA ILE A 156 11.43 -12.33 -14.82
C ILE A 156 12.16 -11.69 -13.63
N SER A 157 11.49 -11.55 -12.49
CA SER A 157 12.09 -10.91 -11.31
C SER A 157 13.05 -11.82 -10.54
N THR A 158 13.04 -13.13 -10.83
CA THR A 158 13.98 -14.11 -10.27
C THR A 158 15.27 -14.20 -11.08
N ILE A 159 15.24 -13.80 -12.35
CA ILE A 159 16.39 -13.74 -13.28
C ILE A 159 17.13 -12.42 -13.07
#